data_AF-A0A7S2NS74-F1
#
_entry.id   AF-A0A7S2NS74-F1
#
_cell.length_a   1.000
_cell.length_b   1.000
_cell.length_c   1.000
_cell.angle_alpha   90.00
_cell.angle_beta   90.00
_cell.angle_gamma   90.00
#
_symmetry.space_group_name_H-M   'P 1'
#
loop_
_entity.id
_entity.type
_entity.pdbx_description
1 polymer ?
#
loop_
_entity_poly.entity_id
_entity_poly.type
_entity_poly.pdbx_seq_one_letter_code
_entity_poly.pdbx_strand_id
1 'polypeptide(L)'
;RNSGKKLMAVRIVMHCLEIIHLSTDQNPIQVLVDAIINSGPREDSTRVGGAGVVRRQAVDMSPFRRVNYALYLIATGAREASFRNLKTMAEVLAEEIINAARGSSNSYAIKKKDEIERVAKSNR
;
A
#
# COMPACT_ATOMS: atom_id res chain seq x y z
N ARG A 1 -12.19 10.68 13.20
CA ARG A 1 -11.59 11.59 14.22
C ARG A 1 -10.18 12.11 13.88
N ASN A 2 -9.53 11.67 12.78
CA ASN A 2 -8.16 12.09 12.43
C ASN A 2 -8.07 12.95 11.15
N SER A 3 -9.21 13.30 10.53
CA SER A 3 -9.26 14.06 9.29
C SER A 3 -8.73 15.49 9.50
N GLY A 4 -7.93 15.99 8.54
CA GLY A 4 -7.43 17.38 8.52
C GLY A 4 -6.18 17.68 9.36
N LYS A 5 -5.69 16.73 10.17
CA LYS A 5 -4.53 16.94 11.06
C LYS A 5 -3.17 16.75 10.34
N LYS A 6 -2.88 17.61 9.35
CA LYS A 6 -1.65 17.49 8.52
C LYS A 6 -0.36 17.60 9.35
N LEU A 7 -0.29 18.51 10.32
CA LEU A 7 0.91 18.67 11.17
C LEU A 7 1.25 17.41 11.98
N MET A 8 0.24 16.64 12.37
CA MET A 8 0.45 15.37 13.07
C MET A 8 0.95 14.29 12.09
N ALA A 9 0.39 14.24 10.89
CA ALA A 9 0.83 13.32 9.84
C ALA A 9 2.30 13.56 9.43
N VAL A 10 2.70 14.82 9.27
CA VAL A 10 4.09 15.17 8.92
C VAL A 10 5.07 14.68 9.99
N ARG A 11 4.75 14.83 11.28
CA ARG A 11 5.59 14.30 12.38
C ARG A 11 5.72 12.78 12.33
N ILE A 12 4.62 12.06 12.08
CA ILE A 12 4.65 10.59 11.95
C ILE A 12 5.55 10.17 10.80
N VAL A 13 5.47 10.85 9.65
CA VAL A 13 6.30 10.55 8.47
C VAL A 13 7.78 10.84 8.76
N MET A 14 8.12 11.93 9.44
CA MET A 14 9.51 12.23 9.81
C MET A 14 10.11 11.13 10.68
N HIS A 15 9.42 10.71 11.75
CA HIS A 15 9.89 9.62 12.60
C HIS A 15 9.95 8.26 11.86
N CYS A 16 9.02 8.01 10.95
CA CYS A 16 9.04 6.81 10.13
C CYS A 16 10.30 6.75 9.24
N LEU A 17 10.67 7.85 8.59
CA LEU A 17 11.87 7.91 7.74
C LEU A 17 13.17 7.73 8.57
N GLU A 18 13.23 8.27 9.78
CA GLU A 18 14.33 8.04 10.72
C GLU A 18 14.47 6.55 11.07
N ILE A 19 13.36 5.88 11.40
CA ILE A 19 13.35 4.43 11.72
C ILE A 19 13.78 3.60 10.52
N ILE A 20 13.32 3.94 9.31
CA ILE A 20 13.72 3.24 8.08
C ILE A 20 15.22 3.37 7.86
N HIS A 21 15.78 4.57 8.02
CA HIS A 21 17.21 4.79 7.85
C HIS A 21 18.02 3.94 8.85
N LEU A 22 17.64 3.96 10.13
CA LEU A 22 18.32 3.17 11.18
C LEU A 22 18.20 1.65 10.97
N SER A 23 17.12 1.18 10.34
CA SER A 23 16.88 -0.25 10.16
C SER A 23 17.48 -0.82 8.88
N THR A 24 17.73 0.02 7.87
CA THR A 24 18.15 -0.42 6.53
C THR A 24 19.50 0.13 6.10
N ASP A 25 20.05 1.12 6.82
CA ASP A 25 21.26 1.89 6.48
C ASP A 25 21.24 2.51 5.07
N GLN A 26 20.04 2.62 4.48
CA GLN A 26 19.82 3.17 3.15
C GLN A 26 19.12 4.53 3.23
N ASN A 27 19.07 5.22 2.09
CA ASN A 27 18.28 6.44 1.98
C ASN A 27 16.78 6.09 2.12
N PRO A 28 16.08 6.60 3.14
CA PRO A 28 14.70 6.22 3.41
C PRO A 28 13.72 6.67 2.31
N ILE A 29 14.09 7.71 1.53
CA ILE A 29 13.30 8.15 0.36
C ILE A 29 13.35 7.09 -0.74
N GLN A 30 14.53 6.49 -0.98
CA GLN A 30 14.67 5.43 -1.98
C GLN A 30 13.82 4.22 -1.61
N VAL A 31 13.88 3.78 -0.35
CA VAL A 31 13.08 2.66 0.16
C VAL A 31 11.58 2.94 0.00
N LEU A 32 11.13 4.17 0.26
CA LEU A 32 9.73 4.56 0.05
C LEU A 32 9.33 4.48 -1.43
N VAL A 33 10.18 4.93 -2.34
CA VAL A 33 9.93 4.86 -3.78
C VAL A 33 9.82 3.40 -4.22
N ASP A 34 10.75 2.54 -3.78
CA ASP A 34 10.74 1.11 -4.10
C ASP A 34 9.50 0.41 -3.56
N ALA A 35 9.06 0.76 -2.35
CA ALA A 35 7.81 0.28 -1.78
C ALA A 35 6.60 0.65 -2.65
N ILE A 36 6.49 1.90 -3.09
CA ILE A 36 5.38 2.35 -3.96
C ILE A 36 5.39 1.62 -5.31
N ILE A 37 6.57 1.43 -5.90
CA ILE A 37 6.74 0.70 -7.17
C ILE A 37 6.22 -0.74 -7.03
N ASN A 38 6.55 -1.40 -5.92
CA ASN A 38 6.20 -2.79 -5.68
C ASN A 38 4.73 -2.98 -5.29
N SER A 39 4.15 -2.07 -4.50
CA SER A 39 2.78 -2.16 -4.00
C SER A 39 1.69 -1.80 -5.02
N GLY A 40 2.02 -1.12 -6.12
CA GLY A 40 1.03 -0.69 -7.12
C GLY A 40 0.56 -1.84 -8.03
N PRO A 41 -0.73 -2.27 -7.99
CA PRO A 41 -1.26 -3.33 -8.86
C PRO A 41 -1.24 -2.91 -10.34
N ARG A 42 -0.94 -3.86 -11.22
CA ARG A 42 -0.86 -3.64 -12.67
C ARG A 42 -2.19 -3.87 -13.37
N GLU A 43 -2.95 -4.84 -12.90
CA GLU A 43 -4.28 -5.20 -13.40
C GLU A 43 -5.30 -5.13 -12.26
N ASP A 44 -6.53 -4.72 -12.57
CA ASP A 44 -7.67 -4.75 -11.67
C ASP A 44 -8.86 -5.43 -12.38
N SER A 45 -9.89 -5.80 -11.63
CA SER A 45 -11.11 -6.39 -12.19
C SER A 45 -12.29 -5.44 -11.96
N THR A 46 -12.94 -5.01 -13.02
CA THR A 46 -14.14 -4.18 -12.93
C THR A 46 -15.37 -4.98 -13.31
N ARG A 47 -16.49 -4.64 -12.69
CA ARG A 47 -17.79 -5.21 -13.03
C ARG A 47 -18.34 -4.46 -14.24
N VAL A 48 -18.42 -5.17 -15.37
CA VAL A 48 -18.88 -4.64 -16.66
C VAL A 48 -20.10 -5.45 -17.11
N GLY A 49 -21.12 -4.78 -17.63
CA GLY A 49 -22.37 -5.38 -18.08
C GLY A 49 -23.58 -4.51 -17.78
N GLY A 50 -24.71 -4.85 -18.39
CA GLY A 50 -26.00 -4.18 -18.21
C GLY A 50 -27.14 -5.19 -18.20
N ALA A 51 -28.37 -4.72 -17.94
CA ALA A 51 -29.60 -5.53 -18.03
C ALA A 51 -29.63 -6.81 -17.16
N GLY A 52 -29.05 -6.76 -15.95
CA GLY A 52 -29.14 -7.84 -14.96
C GLY A 52 -28.06 -8.91 -15.05
N VAL A 53 -27.13 -8.84 -16.02
CA VAL A 53 -25.99 -9.75 -16.11
C VAL A 53 -24.69 -8.94 -16.00
N VAL A 54 -24.06 -9.00 -14.82
CA VAL A 54 -22.80 -8.32 -14.55
C VAL A 54 -21.68 -9.35 -14.47
N ARG A 55 -20.65 -9.19 -15.28
CA ARG A 55 -19.44 -10.04 -15.25
C ARG A 55 -18.24 -9.22 -14.80
N ARG A 56 -17.24 -9.87 -14.22
CA ARG A 56 -15.95 -9.21 -13.97
C ARG A 56 -15.13 -9.30 -15.25
N GLN A 57 -14.52 -8.19 -15.65
CA GLN A 57 -13.58 -8.13 -16.75
C GLN A 57 -12.24 -7.58 -16.21
N ALA A 58 -11.14 -8.20 -16.63
CA ALA A 58 -9.80 -7.68 -16.37
C ALA A 58 -9.58 -6.35 -17.10
N VAL A 59 -9.03 -5.36 -16.40
CA VAL A 59 -8.70 -4.05 -16.94
C VAL A 59 -7.31 -3.60 -16.47
N ASP A 60 -6.58 -2.91 -17.34
CA ASP A 60 -5.28 -2.36 -17.01
C ASP A 60 -5.40 -1.12 -16.10
N MET A 61 -4.48 -0.99 -15.16
CA MET A 61 -4.46 0.14 -14.22
C MET A 61 -3.63 1.31 -14.76
N SER A 62 -4.23 2.51 -14.77
CA SER A 62 -3.50 3.72 -15.15
C SER A 62 -2.35 4.04 -14.18
N PRO A 63 -1.21 4.57 -14.64
CA PRO A 63 -0.05 4.83 -13.78
C PRO A 63 -0.37 5.72 -12.57
N PHE A 64 -1.21 6.74 -12.76
CA PHE A 64 -1.68 7.61 -11.68
C PHE A 64 -2.47 6.83 -10.62
N ARG A 65 -3.35 5.92 -11.06
CA ARG A 65 -4.14 5.08 -10.15
C ARG A 65 -3.24 4.10 -9.40
N ARG A 66 -2.18 3.57 -10.03
CA ARG A 66 -1.21 2.65 -9.38
C ARG A 66 -0.54 3.30 -8.16
N VAL A 67 -0.04 4.52 -8.31
CA VAL A 67 0.60 5.28 -7.22
C VAL A 67 -0.39 5.55 -6.09
N ASN A 68 -1.60 6.01 -6.43
CA ASN A 68 -2.62 6.31 -5.43
C ASN A 68 -3.05 5.06 -4.66
N TYR A 69 -3.20 3.92 -5.36
CA TYR A 69 -3.60 2.66 -4.74
C TYR A 69 -2.51 2.09 -3.83
N ALA A 70 -1.24 2.18 -4.24
CA ALA A 70 -0.10 1.79 -3.42
C ALA A 70 -0.07 2.57 -2.09
N LEU A 71 -0.15 3.91 -2.16
CA LEU A 71 -0.18 4.78 -0.98
C LEU A 71 -1.37 4.47 -0.07
N TYR A 72 -2.54 4.23 -0.67
CA TYR A 72 -3.75 3.88 0.06
C TYR A 72 -3.61 2.55 0.83
N LEU A 73 -3.09 1.51 0.16
CA LEU A 73 -2.93 0.20 0.77
C LEU A 73 -1.89 0.21 1.89
N ILE A 74 -0.75 0.89 1.69
CA ILE A 74 0.29 1.05 2.72
C ILE A 74 -0.29 1.77 3.95
N ALA A 75 -0.99 2.88 3.74
CA ALA A 75 -1.60 3.63 4.84
C ALA A 75 -2.71 2.84 5.56
N THR A 76 -3.46 2.03 4.82
CA THR A 76 -4.52 1.18 5.38
C THR A 76 -3.93 0.04 6.20
N GLY A 77 -2.93 -0.66 5.67
CA GLY A 77 -2.20 -1.71 6.39
C GLY A 77 -1.56 -1.18 7.67
N ALA A 78 -0.89 -0.03 7.60
CA ALA A 78 -0.30 0.60 8.78
C ALA A 78 -1.35 0.97 9.83
N ARG A 79 -2.52 1.48 9.39
CA ARG A 79 -3.62 1.81 10.30
C ARG A 79 -4.20 0.55 10.97
N GLU A 80 -4.43 -0.51 10.22
CA GLU A 80 -4.97 -1.77 10.75
C GLU A 80 -3.99 -2.42 11.74
N ALA A 81 -2.71 -2.48 11.39
CA ALA A 81 -1.68 -3.09 12.22
C ALA A 81 -1.35 -2.29 13.50
N SER A 82 -1.60 -0.97 13.50
CA SER A 82 -1.48 -0.13 14.69
C SER A 82 -2.68 -0.25 15.64
N PHE A 83 -3.83 -0.70 15.14
CA PHE A 83 -5.06 -0.67 15.91
C PHE A 83 -5.00 -1.73 17.01
N ARG A 84 -5.05 -1.26 18.27
CA ARG A 84 -4.92 -2.11 19.48
C ARG A 84 -3.56 -2.80 19.63
N ASN A 85 -2.52 -2.27 18.98
CA ASN A 85 -1.15 -2.73 19.13
C ASN A 85 -0.36 -1.76 20.04
N LEU A 86 0.70 -2.25 20.69
CA LEU A 86 1.61 -1.42 21.48
C LEU A 86 2.53 -0.58 20.60
N LYS A 87 2.83 -1.05 19.38
CA LYS A 87 3.70 -0.34 18.44
C LYS A 87 3.09 0.99 18.01
N THR A 88 3.93 2.01 17.89
CA THR A 88 3.51 3.34 17.42
C THR A 88 3.20 3.33 15.92
N MET A 89 2.40 4.30 15.47
CA MET A 89 2.10 4.45 14.03
C MET A 89 3.35 4.60 13.16
N ALA A 90 4.41 5.24 13.66
CA ALA A 90 5.64 5.46 12.90
C ALA A 90 6.42 4.16 12.70
N GLU A 91 6.51 3.32 13.74
CA GLU A 91 7.16 2.00 13.68
C GLU A 91 6.42 1.06 12.75
N VAL A 92 5.09 0.96 12.90
CA VAL A 92 4.27 0.09 12.04
C VAL A 92 4.36 0.53 10.58
N LEU A 93 4.36 1.84 10.32
CA LEU A 93 4.49 2.37 8.96
C LEU A 93 5.88 2.08 8.38
N ALA A 94 6.95 2.19 9.19
CA ALA A 94 8.31 1.86 8.77
C ALA A 94 8.44 0.38 8.42
N GLU A 95 7.92 -0.52 9.26
CA GLU A 95 7.89 -1.96 9.00
C GLU A 95 7.12 -2.28 7.71
N GLU A 96 5.97 -1.65 7.49
CA GLU A 96 5.16 -1.86 6.28
C GLU A 96 5.92 -1.41 5.02
N ILE A 97 6.57 -0.24 5.06
CA ILE A 97 7.37 0.29 3.92
C ILE A 97 8.56 -0.62 3.63
N ILE A 98 9.31 -1.06 4.65
CA ILE A 98 10.46 -1.96 4.47
C ILE A 98 10.02 -3.30 3.86
N ASN A 99 8.91 -3.86 4.35
CA ASN A 99 8.38 -5.11 3.83
C ASN A 99 7.87 -4.96 2.39
N ALA A 100 7.19 -3.87 2.08
CA ALA A 100 6.73 -3.55 0.73
C ALA A 100 7.90 -3.33 -0.25
N ALA A 101 8.95 -2.62 0.17
CA ALA A 101 10.16 -2.40 -0.63
C ALA A 101 10.87 -3.73 -0.98
N ARG A 102 10.88 -4.69 -0.05
CA ARG A 102 11.43 -6.04 -0.27
C ARG A 102 10.50 -6.95 -1.07
N GLY A 103 9.28 -6.51 -1.41
CA GLY A 103 8.28 -7.37 -2.06
C GLY A 103 7.80 -8.52 -1.19
N SER A 104 7.94 -8.40 0.13
CA SER A 104 7.54 -9.47 1.06
C SER A 104 6.02 -9.54 1.18
N SER A 105 5.48 -10.76 1.11
CA SER A 105 4.07 -11.05 1.38
C SER A 105 3.67 -10.79 2.85
N ASN A 106 4.61 -10.43 3.73
CA ASN A 106 4.26 -9.93 5.06
C ASN A 106 3.55 -8.57 5.01
N SER A 107 3.85 -7.74 4.00
CA SER A 107 3.16 -6.46 3.78
C SER A 107 1.70 -6.69 3.40
N TYR A 108 0.82 -5.90 4.02
CA TYR A 108 -0.60 -5.84 3.66
C TYR A 108 -0.79 -5.37 2.21
N ALA A 109 0.00 -4.38 1.80
CA ALA A 109 -0.10 -3.81 0.46
C ALA A 109 0.24 -4.83 -0.64
N ILE A 110 1.28 -5.65 -0.44
CA ILE A 110 1.66 -6.71 -1.39
C ILE A 110 0.59 -7.81 -1.44
N LYS A 111 0.12 -8.28 -0.27
CA LYS A 111 -0.98 -9.28 -0.22
C LYS A 111 -2.22 -8.82 -0.99
N LYS A 112 -2.64 -7.57 -0.80
CA LYS A 112 -3.82 -7.03 -1.48
C LYS A 112 -3.60 -6.82 -2.96
N LYS A 113 -2.41 -6.37 -3.37
CA LYS A 113 -2.03 -6.32 -4.77
C LYS A 113 -2.15 -7.69 -5.43
N ASP A 114 -1.54 -8.72 -4.85
CA ASP A 114 -1.52 -10.06 -5.42
C ASP A 114 -2.94 -10.67 -5.49
N GLU A 115 -3.78 -10.41 -4.48
CA GLU A 115 -5.18 -10.80 -4.48
C GLU A 115 -5.95 -10.19 -5.67
N ILE A 116 -5.78 -8.89 -5.92
CA ILE A 116 -6.44 -8.16 -7.00
C ILE A 116 -5.96 -8.66 -8.37
N GLU A 117 -4.64 -8.77 -8.56
CA GLU A 117 -4.06 -9.23 -9.83
C GLU A 117 -4.45 -10.69 -10.12
N ARG A 118 -4.55 -11.54 -9.11
CA ARG A 118 -5.03 -12.93 -9.26
C ARG A 118 -6.48 -12.98 -9.75
N VAL A 119 -7.36 -12.13 -9.21
CA VAL A 119 -8.77 -12.07 -9.65
C VAL A 119 -8.86 -11.50 -11.06
N ALA A 120 -8.06 -10.49 -11.40
CA ALA A 120 -8.00 -9.95 -12.76
C ALA A 120 -7.56 -11.03 -13.76
N LYS A 121 -6.46 -11.74 -13.48
CA LYS A 121 -5.96 -12.82 -14.34
C LYS A 121 -6.96 -13.95 -14.58
N SER A 122 -7.80 -14.26 -13.58
CA SER A 122 -8.86 -15.28 -13.72
C SER A 122 -10.03 -14.84 -14.59
N ASN A 123 -10.25 -13.53 -14.76
CA ASN A 123 -11.35 -12.95 -15.53
C ASN A 123 -10.85 -12.26 -16.79
N ARG A 124 -9.67 -12.67 -17.27
CA ARG A 124 -9.11 -12.23 -18.55
C ARG A 124 -9.82 -12.91 -19.71
#